data_AF-A0A1B9G644-F1
#
_entry.id   AF-A0A1B9G644-F1
#
_cell.length_a   1.000
_cell.length_b   1.000
_cell.length_c   1.000
_cell.angle_alpha   90.00
_cell.angle_beta   90.00
_cell.angle_gamma   90.00
#
_symmetry.space_group_name_H-M   'P 1'
#
loop_
_entity.id
_entity.type
_entity.pdbx_description
1 polymer ?
#
loop_
_entity_poly.entity_id
_entity_poly.type
_entity_poly.pdbx_seq_one_letter_code
_entity_poly.pdbx_strand_id
1 'polypeptide(L)'
;MTNTSSSSNNTTSHKLHNISQTIHATLLSPPAQFLLVCTISGRQWCLSLFSTTKDVTRVWVTEKPLNEVKNDEESIFEAITQGLLHANCGSRRQVDISRLKTIDLHILTPPDPLLYTLTAGDIEEHIPKLLGATYQLLSRPALVAKRNGNPDDIRELKLQLSQKDAEISSLNSRLSSLKATVVRATASDVNKKKVQQSPQKARPLPGASQLQPNQKSLVGNRRKVVEDEFAGSSSDED
;
A
#
# COMPACT_ATOMS: atom_id res chain seq x y z
N MET A 1 -36.82 -49.18 -5.97
CA MET A 1 -35.35 -49.22 -5.86
C MET A 1 -34.77 -48.21 -6.84
N THR A 2 -34.44 -47.02 -6.37
CA THR A 2 -33.60 -46.07 -7.11
C THR A 2 -32.77 -45.34 -6.06
N ASN A 3 -31.58 -45.89 -5.79
CA ASN A 3 -30.59 -45.27 -4.93
C ASN A 3 -30.10 -43.98 -5.61
N THR A 4 -30.56 -42.84 -5.11
CA THR A 4 -29.89 -41.55 -5.27
C THR A 4 -28.60 -41.60 -4.47
N SER A 5 -27.50 -41.96 -5.13
CA SER A 5 -26.14 -41.77 -4.62
C SER A 5 -25.83 -40.28 -4.64
N SER A 6 -26.22 -39.57 -3.58
CA SER A 6 -25.69 -38.25 -3.26
C SER A 6 -24.20 -38.43 -2.92
N SER A 7 -23.35 -38.30 -3.93
CA SER A 7 -21.91 -38.15 -3.76
C SER A 7 -21.65 -36.84 -3.02
N SER A 8 -21.57 -36.94 -1.71
CA SER A 8 -20.99 -35.93 -0.82
C SER A 8 -19.52 -35.76 -1.20
N ASN A 9 -19.25 -34.84 -2.13
CA ASN A 9 -17.90 -34.35 -2.37
C ASN A 9 -17.44 -33.60 -1.11
N ASN A 10 -16.79 -34.34 -0.21
CA ASN A 10 -15.93 -33.78 0.82
C ASN A 10 -14.77 -33.05 0.14
N THR A 11 -14.99 -31.82 -0.32
CA THR A 11 -13.92 -30.93 -0.75
C THR A 11 -13.23 -30.43 0.50
N THR A 12 -12.14 -31.08 0.89
CA THR A 12 -11.11 -30.41 1.68
C THR A 12 -10.75 -29.13 0.92
N SER A 13 -11.13 -27.98 1.47
CA SER A 13 -10.87 -26.67 0.87
C SER A 13 -9.36 -26.50 0.78
N HIS A 14 -8.82 -26.68 -0.43
CA HIS A 14 -7.40 -26.43 -0.70
C HIS A 14 -7.11 -24.95 -0.52
N LYS A 15 -5.97 -24.62 0.12
CA LYS A 15 -5.61 -23.23 0.44
C LYS A 15 -5.45 -22.38 -0.83
N LEU A 16 -5.00 -23.01 -1.92
CA LEU A 16 -4.80 -22.33 -3.21
C LEU A 16 -6.07 -22.19 -4.05
N HIS A 17 -7.23 -22.67 -3.57
CA HIS A 17 -8.50 -22.54 -4.26
C HIS A 17 -9.12 -21.17 -3.99
N ASN A 18 -9.50 -20.46 -5.05
CA ASN A 18 -10.15 -19.15 -5.00
C ASN A 18 -9.36 -18.15 -4.16
N ILE A 19 -8.08 -18.02 -4.47
CA ILE A 19 -7.27 -16.90 -3.99
C ILE A 19 -7.11 -15.91 -5.13
N SER A 20 -7.13 -14.62 -4.79
CA SER A 20 -6.92 -13.57 -5.77
C SER A 20 -6.05 -12.46 -5.18
N GLN A 21 -5.24 -11.84 -6.04
CA GLN A 21 -4.31 -10.80 -5.65
C GLN A 21 -4.07 -9.83 -6.80
N THR A 22 -4.03 -8.54 -6.50
CA THR A 22 -3.70 -7.51 -7.49
C THR A 22 -2.19 -7.33 -7.58
N ILE A 23 -1.66 -7.22 -8.80
CA ILE A 23 -0.25 -6.96 -9.11
C ILE A 23 -0.16 -5.62 -9.85
N HIS A 24 0.68 -4.72 -9.34
CA HIS A 24 0.92 -3.41 -9.95
C HIS A 24 2.26 -3.41 -10.69
N ALA A 25 2.22 -3.40 -12.02
CA ALA A 25 3.41 -3.32 -12.87
C ALA A 25 3.72 -1.85 -13.20
N THR A 26 4.28 -1.13 -12.22
CA THR A 26 4.57 0.32 -12.31
C THR A 26 5.75 0.66 -13.22
N LEU A 27 6.61 -0.32 -13.54
CA LEU A 27 7.76 -0.15 -14.41
C LEU A 27 7.42 -0.20 -15.90
N LEU A 28 6.21 -0.64 -16.25
CA LEU A 28 5.71 -0.61 -17.62
C LEU A 28 5.28 0.82 -17.99
N SER A 29 5.37 1.13 -19.28
CA SER A 29 4.90 2.38 -19.85
C SER A 29 3.89 2.07 -20.97
N PRO A 30 2.59 2.28 -20.75
CA PRO A 30 1.97 2.79 -19.52
C PRO A 30 2.00 1.77 -18.35
N PRO A 31 1.90 2.23 -17.09
CA PRO A 31 1.74 1.34 -15.94
C PRO A 31 0.52 0.44 -16.10
N ALA A 32 0.64 -0.80 -15.66
CA ALA A 32 -0.42 -1.79 -15.79
C ALA A 32 -0.80 -2.41 -14.46
N GLN A 33 -2.03 -2.90 -14.39
CA GLN A 33 -2.54 -3.66 -13.27
C GLN A 33 -2.99 -5.03 -13.77
N PHE A 34 -2.70 -6.04 -12.97
CA PHE A 34 -3.12 -7.40 -13.22
C PHE A 34 -3.88 -7.92 -11.99
N LEU A 35 -4.91 -8.72 -12.22
CA LEU A 35 -5.57 -9.50 -11.19
C LEU A 35 -5.18 -10.95 -11.38
N LEU A 36 -4.39 -11.49 -10.45
CA LEU A 36 -4.17 -12.92 -10.36
C LEU A 36 -5.38 -13.56 -9.70
N VAL A 37 -5.88 -14.64 -10.30
CA VAL A 37 -6.91 -15.52 -9.74
C VAL A 37 -6.38 -16.95 -9.84
N CYS A 38 -6.34 -17.63 -8.69
CA CYS A 38 -5.96 -19.03 -8.63
C CYS A 38 -7.20 -19.86 -8.28
N THR A 39 -7.43 -20.92 -9.07
CA THR A 39 -8.55 -21.84 -8.87
C THR A 39 -8.05 -23.27 -8.96
N ILE A 40 -8.86 -24.20 -8.48
CA ILE A 40 -8.58 -25.64 -8.60
C ILE A 40 -9.76 -26.25 -9.33
N SER A 41 -9.46 -26.94 -10.43
CA SER A 41 -10.43 -27.66 -11.24
C SER A 41 -10.03 -29.14 -11.27
N GLY A 42 -10.74 -29.95 -10.49
CA GLY A 42 -10.40 -31.37 -10.32
C GLY A 42 -9.00 -31.57 -9.72
N ARG A 43 -8.06 -32.07 -10.52
CA ARG A 43 -6.66 -32.31 -10.13
C ARG A 43 -5.67 -31.26 -10.67
N GLN A 44 -6.17 -30.18 -11.26
CA GLN A 44 -5.37 -29.11 -11.83
C GLN A 44 -5.49 -27.86 -10.98
N TRP A 45 -4.36 -27.22 -10.72
CA TRP A 45 -4.27 -25.86 -10.22
C TRP A 45 -4.15 -24.91 -11.42
N CYS A 46 -5.08 -23.99 -11.54
CA CYS A 46 -5.16 -23.05 -12.65
C CYS A 46 -4.81 -21.65 -12.16
N LEU A 47 -3.80 -21.04 -12.79
CA LEU A 47 -3.42 -19.65 -12.61
C LEU A 47 -4.01 -18.85 -13.78
N SER A 48 -4.80 -17.82 -13.47
CA SER A 48 -5.37 -16.91 -14.47
C SER A 48 -5.01 -15.49 -14.11
N LEU A 49 -4.31 -14.79 -15.00
CA LEU A 49 -3.90 -13.41 -14.83
C LEU A 49 -4.72 -12.54 -15.77
N PHE A 50 -5.57 -11.69 -15.20
CA PHE A 50 -6.44 -10.78 -15.95
C PHE A 50 -5.82 -9.40 -16.01
N SER A 51 -5.95 -8.72 -17.14
CA SER A 51 -5.67 -7.29 -17.24
C SER A 51 -6.71 -6.63 -18.12
N THR A 52 -7.00 -5.38 -17.82
CA THR A 52 -7.90 -4.57 -18.63
C THR A 52 -7.18 -3.30 -19.06
N THR A 53 -7.37 -2.96 -20.32
CA THR A 53 -6.99 -1.69 -20.93
C THR A 53 -8.28 -0.93 -21.28
N LYS A 54 -8.17 0.29 -21.80
CA LYS A 54 -9.37 1.07 -22.18
C LYS A 54 -10.27 0.34 -23.18
N ASP A 55 -9.67 -0.46 -24.06
CA ASP A 55 -10.35 -1.03 -25.22
C ASP A 55 -10.54 -2.56 -25.10
N VAL A 56 -9.69 -3.25 -24.33
CA VAL A 56 -9.66 -4.72 -24.31
C VAL A 56 -9.34 -5.25 -22.92
N THR A 57 -10.08 -6.29 -22.52
CA THR A 57 -9.74 -7.17 -21.38
C THR A 57 -9.10 -8.45 -21.89
N ARG A 58 -7.99 -8.86 -21.27
CA ARG A 58 -7.23 -10.06 -21.62
C ARG A 58 -7.01 -10.96 -20.42
N VAL A 59 -6.83 -12.24 -20.70
CA VAL A 59 -6.45 -13.25 -19.72
C VAL A 59 -5.23 -14.03 -20.22
N TRP A 60 -4.29 -14.30 -19.33
CA TRP A 60 -3.23 -15.28 -19.53
C TRP A 60 -3.42 -16.41 -18.53
N VAL A 61 -3.19 -17.65 -18.95
CA VAL A 61 -3.53 -18.84 -18.17
C VAL A 61 -2.36 -19.82 -18.19
N THR A 62 -2.16 -20.53 -17.09
CA THR A 62 -1.42 -21.78 -17.06
C THR A 62 -2.13 -22.76 -16.14
N GLU A 63 -1.98 -24.04 -16.42
CA GLU A 63 -2.48 -25.13 -15.58
C GLU A 63 -1.30 -25.99 -15.12
N LYS A 64 -1.33 -26.42 -13.87
CA LYS A 64 -0.33 -27.28 -13.27
C LYS A 64 -1.00 -28.39 -12.48
N PRO A 65 -0.51 -29.65 -12.58
CA PRO A 65 -1.00 -30.72 -11.74
C PRO A 65 -0.87 -30.36 -10.26
N LEU A 66 -1.93 -30.55 -9.48
CA LEU A 66 -1.96 -30.16 -8.06
C LEU A 66 -0.86 -30.86 -7.24
N ASN A 67 -0.44 -32.05 -7.67
CA ASN A 67 0.66 -32.80 -7.05
C ASN A 67 2.02 -32.10 -7.16
N GLU A 68 2.26 -31.29 -8.20
CA GLU A 68 3.51 -30.55 -8.38
C GLU A 68 3.62 -29.38 -7.39
N VAL A 69 2.49 -28.88 -6.92
CA VAL A 69 2.39 -27.67 -6.09
C VAL A 69 2.21 -28.01 -4.61
N LYS A 70 1.86 -29.25 -4.30
CA LYS A 70 1.46 -29.70 -2.96
C LYS A 70 2.55 -29.50 -1.90
N ASN A 71 3.82 -29.65 -2.28
CA ASN A 71 4.94 -29.50 -1.34
C ASN A 71 5.19 -28.03 -0.96
N ASP A 72 4.88 -27.11 -1.87
CA ASP A 72 5.11 -25.67 -1.72
C ASP A 72 3.79 -24.90 -1.45
N GLU A 73 2.69 -25.61 -1.18
CA GLU A 73 1.34 -25.05 -1.09
C GLU A 73 1.24 -23.89 -0.10
N GLU A 74 1.88 -24.04 1.07
CA GLU A 74 1.88 -23.04 2.13
C GLU A 74 2.69 -21.79 1.76
N SER A 75 3.91 -21.99 1.25
CA SER A 75 4.78 -20.90 0.79
C SER A 75 4.14 -20.10 -0.34
N ILE A 76 3.51 -20.80 -1.30
CA ILE A 76 2.82 -20.18 -2.43
C ILE A 76 1.60 -19.39 -1.95
N PHE A 77 0.80 -19.97 -1.05
CA PHE A 77 -0.36 -19.30 -0.47
C PHE A 77 0.06 -18.02 0.26
N GLU A 78 1.10 -18.08 1.08
CA GLU A 78 1.64 -16.92 1.79
C GLU A 78 2.14 -15.85 0.82
N ALA A 79 2.94 -16.23 -0.18
CA ALA A 79 3.46 -15.30 -1.17
C ALA A 79 2.35 -14.59 -1.96
N ILE A 80 1.30 -15.31 -2.39
CA ILE A 80 0.17 -14.71 -3.10
C ILE A 80 -0.62 -13.78 -2.19
N THR A 81 -0.94 -14.20 -0.97
CA THR A 81 -1.73 -13.38 -0.03
C THR A 81 -1.00 -12.14 0.47
N GLN A 82 0.33 -12.18 0.57
CA GLN A 82 1.15 -11.02 0.92
C GLN A 82 1.47 -10.12 -0.28
N GLY A 83 1.07 -10.50 -1.51
CA GLY A 83 1.36 -9.72 -2.71
C GLY A 83 2.82 -9.80 -3.17
N LEU A 84 3.55 -10.86 -2.80
CA LEU A 84 4.93 -11.13 -3.23
C LEU A 84 4.95 -11.71 -4.64
N LEU A 85 4.44 -10.93 -5.60
CA LEU A 85 4.20 -11.32 -6.97
C LEU A 85 4.77 -10.29 -7.94
N HIS A 86 5.30 -10.77 -9.06
CA HIS A 86 5.78 -9.91 -10.14
C HIS A 86 5.37 -10.47 -11.49
N ALA A 87 4.73 -9.63 -12.32
CA ALA A 87 4.35 -9.98 -13.69
C ALA A 87 5.39 -9.41 -14.66
N ASN A 88 6.19 -10.30 -15.24
CA ASN A 88 7.19 -9.95 -16.24
C ASN A 88 6.59 -10.04 -17.65
N CYS A 89 6.47 -8.88 -18.30
CA CYS A 89 5.90 -8.75 -19.63
C CYS A 89 6.98 -8.66 -20.75
N GLY A 90 8.21 -9.09 -20.44
CA GLY A 90 9.36 -9.07 -21.35
C GLY A 90 10.39 -8.00 -21.02
N SER A 91 11.44 -7.90 -21.85
CA SER A 91 12.61 -7.03 -21.59
C SER A 91 12.38 -5.54 -21.88
N ARG A 92 11.28 -5.19 -22.56
CA ARG A 92 10.97 -3.80 -22.93
C ARG A 92 10.08 -3.16 -21.87
N ARG A 93 10.32 -1.87 -21.59
CA ARG A 93 9.45 -1.08 -20.70
C ARG A 93 8.13 -0.71 -21.38
N GLN A 94 8.16 -0.45 -22.68
CA GLN A 94 6.97 -0.18 -23.47
C GLN A 94 6.44 -1.51 -24.02
N VAL A 95 5.37 -1.99 -23.42
CA VAL A 95 4.71 -3.26 -23.80
C VAL A 95 3.27 -2.98 -24.15
N ASP A 96 2.88 -3.45 -25.33
CA ASP A 96 1.48 -3.44 -25.73
C ASP A 96 0.78 -4.68 -25.18
N ILE A 97 0.14 -4.52 -24.02
CA ILE A 97 -0.60 -5.56 -23.30
C ILE A 97 -1.71 -6.14 -24.20
N SER A 98 -2.30 -5.31 -25.07
CA SER A 98 -3.35 -5.70 -26.00
C SER A 98 -2.88 -6.66 -27.11
N ARG A 99 -1.58 -6.95 -27.22
CA ARG A 99 -1.01 -7.87 -28.22
C ARG A 99 -0.11 -8.93 -27.60
N LEU A 100 0.10 -8.88 -26.29
CA LEU A 100 1.01 -9.77 -25.59
C LEU A 100 0.48 -11.20 -25.56
N LYS A 101 1.31 -12.15 -26.03
CA LYS A 101 0.95 -13.57 -26.12
C LYS A 101 1.27 -14.36 -24.85
N THR A 102 2.33 -13.98 -24.14
CA THR A 102 2.83 -14.69 -22.97
C THR A 102 3.28 -13.72 -21.89
N ILE A 103 3.11 -14.10 -20.64
CA ILE A 103 3.57 -13.36 -19.45
C ILE A 103 4.24 -14.35 -18.51
N ASP A 104 5.38 -13.98 -17.95
CA ASP A 104 6.00 -14.76 -16.89
C ASP A 104 5.55 -14.21 -15.53
N LEU A 105 4.84 -15.02 -14.77
CA LEU A 105 4.46 -14.74 -13.39
C LEU A 105 5.54 -15.28 -12.46
N HIS A 106 6.12 -14.40 -11.66
CA HIS A 106 7.08 -14.76 -10.63
C HIS A 106 6.35 -14.71 -9.28
N ILE A 107 6.33 -15.84 -8.58
CA ILE A 107 5.86 -15.94 -7.19
C ILE A 107 7.11 -15.98 -6.31
N LEU A 108 7.31 -14.95 -5.48
CA LEU A 108 8.55 -14.75 -4.74
C LEU A 108 8.53 -15.55 -3.42
N THR A 109 8.62 -16.88 -3.54
CA THR A 109 8.79 -17.80 -2.43
C THR A 109 10.26 -17.97 -2.04
N PRO A 110 10.59 -18.22 -0.75
CA PRO A 110 11.92 -18.67 -0.36
C PRO A 110 12.11 -20.17 -0.64
N PRO A 111 13.33 -20.66 -0.93
CA PRO A 111 14.57 -19.90 -1.13
C PRO A 111 14.64 -19.22 -2.51
N ASP A 112 14.01 -19.82 -3.52
CA ASP A 112 14.03 -19.37 -4.91
C ASP A 112 12.60 -19.08 -5.40
N PRO A 113 12.43 -18.04 -6.25
CA PRO A 113 11.12 -17.69 -6.79
C PRO A 113 10.62 -18.75 -7.78
N LEU A 114 9.34 -19.05 -7.72
CA LEU A 114 8.67 -19.92 -8.68
C LEU A 114 8.29 -19.11 -9.92
N LEU A 115 8.68 -19.62 -11.09
CA LEU A 115 8.39 -19.00 -12.38
C LEU A 115 7.34 -19.81 -13.15
N TYR A 116 6.26 -19.13 -13.54
CA TYR A 116 5.21 -19.69 -14.37
C TYR A 116 5.06 -18.86 -15.64
N THR A 117 5.20 -19.49 -16.80
CA THR A 117 4.86 -18.87 -18.09
C THR A 117 3.39 -19.08 -18.38
N LEU A 118 2.63 -18.00 -18.46
CA LEU A 118 1.21 -17.99 -18.79
C LEU A 118 1.03 -17.62 -20.27
N THR A 119 0.10 -18.28 -20.94
CA THR A 119 -0.24 -18.04 -22.35
C THR A 119 -1.58 -17.35 -22.48
N ALA A 120 -1.76 -16.53 -23.51
CA ALA A 120 -3.02 -15.85 -23.76
C ALA A 120 -4.14 -16.89 -23.94
N GLY A 121 -5.20 -16.76 -23.13
CA GLY A 121 -6.39 -17.60 -23.17
C GLY A 121 -7.60 -16.84 -23.70
N ASP A 122 -8.69 -17.57 -23.93
CA ASP A 122 -9.97 -16.96 -24.25
C ASP A 122 -10.61 -16.39 -22.97
N ILE A 123 -11.02 -15.12 -23.04
CA ILE A 123 -11.64 -14.44 -21.91
C ILE A 123 -12.99 -15.08 -21.58
N GLU A 124 -13.76 -15.51 -22.57
CA GLU A 124 -15.13 -16.02 -22.38
C GLU A 124 -15.16 -17.24 -21.47
N GLU A 125 -14.18 -18.14 -21.64
CA GLU A 125 -14.01 -19.34 -20.80
C GLU A 125 -13.62 -19.01 -19.34
N HIS A 126 -13.07 -17.82 -19.11
CA HIS A 126 -12.48 -17.41 -17.83
C HIS A 126 -13.32 -16.38 -17.07
N ILE A 127 -14.40 -15.87 -17.68
CA ILE A 127 -15.37 -14.97 -17.04
C ILE A 127 -15.90 -15.54 -15.72
N PRO A 128 -16.28 -16.83 -15.59
CA PRO A 128 -16.78 -17.36 -14.32
C PRO A 128 -15.76 -17.26 -13.18
N LYS A 129 -14.46 -17.50 -13.48
CA LYS A 129 -13.36 -17.37 -12.50
C LYS A 129 -13.17 -15.92 -12.08
N LEU A 130 -13.21 -14.99 -13.05
CA LEU A 130 -13.12 -13.56 -12.79
C LEU A 130 -14.29 -13.07 -11.91
N LEU A 131 -15.53 -13.44 -12.26
CA LEU A 131 -16.71 -13.08 -11.48
C LEU A 131 -16.65 -13.65 -10.06
N GLY A 132 -16.26 -14.91 -9.92
CA GLY A 132 -16.05 -15.54 -8.60
C GLY A 132 -15.06 -14.75 -7.74
N ALA A 133 -13.91 -14.37 -8.31
CA ALA A 133 -12.92 -13.55 -7.62
C ALA A 133 -13.47 -12.16 -7.26
N THR A 134 -14.19 -11.50 -8.16
CA THR A 134 -14.80 -10.19 -7.86
C THR A 134 -15.84 -10.28 -6.75
N TYR A 135 -16.69 -11.31 -6.74
CA TYR A 135 -17.64 -11.52 -5.65
C TYR A 135 -16.95 -11.77 -4.32
N GLN A 136 -15.82 -12.49 -4.32
CA GLN A 136 -15.04 -12.71 -3.11
C GLN A 136 -14.37 -11.41 -2.61
N LEU A 137 -13.79 -10.61 -3.50
CA LEU A 137 -13.17 -9.33 -3.15
C LEU A 137 -14.19 -8.29 -2.66
N LEU A 138 -15.39 -8.30 -3.24
CA LEU A 138 -16.50 -7.41 -2.85
C LEU A 138 -17.30 -7.96 -1.67
N SER A 139 -17.24 -9.27 -1.43
CA SER A 139 -17.84 -9.84 -0.24
C SER A 139 -17.18 -9.16 0.94
N ARG A 140 -18.02 -8.54 1.78
CA ARG A 140 -17.53 -8.07 3.07
C ARG A 140 -16.84 -9.28 3.70
N PRO A 141 -15.63 -9.13 4.26
CA PRO A 141 -15.09 -10.16 5.11
C PRO A 141 -16.26 -10.52 6.01
N ALA A 142 -16.69 -11.78 5.96
CA ALA A 142 -17.64 -12.25 6.93
C ALA A 142 -17.09 -11.70 8.24
N LEU A 143 -17.93 -11.04 9.04
CA LEU A 143 -17.58 -10.85 10.43
C LEU A 143 -17.27 -12.27 10.86
N VAL A 144 -15.98 -12.62 10.82
CA VAL A 144 -15.46 -13.74 11.52
C VAL A 144 -15.93 -13.29 12.87
N ALA A 145 -16.99 -13.92 13.34
CA ALA A 145 -17.20 -14.13 14.72
C ALA A 145 -15.93 -14.87 15.13
N LYS A 146 -14.82 -14.12 15.23
CA LYS A 146 -13.95 -14.19 16.35
C LYS A 146 -14.94 -13.96 17.49
N ARG A 147 -15.51 -15.08 17.90
CA ARG A 147 -16.08 -15.27 19.22
C ARG A 147 -15.01 -14.96 20.28
N ASN A 148 -13.75 -14.76 19.86
CA ASN A 148 -12.66 -14.13 20.57
C ASN A 148 -12.03 -12.97 19.76
N GLY A 149 -12.84 -12.00 19.31
CA GLY A 149 -12.30 -10.67 19.02
C GLY A 149 -12.04 -10.09 20.39
N ASN A 150 -11.01 -10.61 21.06
CA ASN A 150 -10.81 -10.32 22.46
C ASN A 150 -10.64 -8.79 22.52
N PRO A 151 -11.46 -8.04 23.26
CA PRO A 151 -11.22 -6.60 23.44
C PRO A 151 -9.79 -6.32 23.94
N ASP A 152 -9.12 -7.35 24.46
CA ASP A 152 -7.71 -7.34 24.80
C ASP A 152 -6.77 -7.24 23.58
N ASP A 153 -7.07 -7.77 22.40
CA ASP A 153 -6.20 -7.63 21.20
C ASP A 153 -6.15 -6.17 20.74
N ILE A 154 -7.31 -5.49 20.76
CA ILE A 154 -7.39 -4.06 20.42
C ILE A 154 -6.71 -3.22 21.51
N ARG A 155 -6.88 -3.60 22.78
CA ARG A 155 -6.21 -2.94 23.90
C ARG A 155 -4.69 -3.14 23.85
N GLU A 156 -4.23 -4.33 23.48
CA GLU A 156 -2.83 -4.69 23.32
C GLU A 156 -2.21 -3.96 22.14
N LEU A 157 -2.87 -3.93 20.99
CA LEU A 157 -2.41 -3.14 19.83
C LEU A 157 -2.35 -1.64 20.16
N LYS A 158 -3.33 -1.10 20.90
CA LYS A 158 -3.29 0.29 21.39
C LYS A 158 -2.16 0.52 22.40
N LEU A 159 -1.88 -0.45 23.25
CA LEU A 159 -0.77 -0.39 24.22
C LEU A 159 0.58 -0.42 23.50
N GLN A 160 0.76 -1.32 22.52
CA GLN A 160 1.94 -1.40 21.68
C GLN A 160 2.14 -0.10 20.88
N LEU A 161 1.06 0.48 20.34
CA LEU A 161 1.11 1.78 19.66
C LEU A 161 1.59 2.88 20.62
N SER A 162 1.01 2.96 21.82
CA SER A 162 1.41 3.93 22.84
C SER A 162 2.86 3.75 23.30
N GLN A 163 3.34 2.51 23.41
CA GLN A 163 4.75 2.23 23.73
C GLN A 163 5.68 2.69 22.61
N LYS A 164 5.30 2.43 21.35
CA LYS A 164 6.06 2.87 20.17
C LYS A 164 6.07 4.40 20.04
N ASP A 165 4.97 5.08 20.33
CA ASP A 165 4.92 6.55 20.35
C ASP A 165 5.81 7.14 21.46
N ALA A 166 5.84 6.51 22.64
CA ALA A 166 6.74 6.91 23.72
C ALA A 166 8.22 6.69 23.34
N GLU A 167 8.53 5.58 22.65
CA GLU A 167 9.85 5.30 22.10
C GLU A 167 10.27 6.35 21.07
N ILE A 168 9.38 6.68 20.12
CA ILE A 168 9.60 7.74 19.13
C ILE A 168 9.84 9.10 19.80
N SER A 169 9.04 9.45 20.82
CA SER A 169 9.20 10.71 21.56
C SER A 169 10.55 10.77 22.31
N SER A 170 10.94 9.67 22.95
CA SER A 170 12.24 9.53 23.62
C SER A 170 13.40 9.66 22.63
N LEU A 171 13.32 8.98 21.49
CA LEU A 171 14.31 9.07 20.42
C LEU A 171 14.39 10.48 19.84
N ASN A 172 13.25 11.14 19.62
CA ASN A 172 13.20 12.53 19.14
C ASN A 172 13.77 13.53 20.16
N SER A 173 13.55 13.31 21.46
CA SER A 173 14.15 14.10 22.53
C SER A 173 15.66 13.90 22.59
N ARG A 174 16.14 12.65 22.47
CA ARG A 174 17.57 12.34 22.37
C ARG A 174 18.20 12.96 21.12
N LEU A 175 17.54 12.85 19.96
CA LEU A 175 17.96 13.50 18.72
C LEU A 175 18.02 15.02 18.86
N SER A 176 17.04 15.63 19.53
CA SER A 176 17.03 17.08 19.78
C SER A 176 18.14 17.50 20.74
N SER A 177 18.41 16.69 21.76
CA SER A 177 19.52 16.91 22.70
C SER A 177 20.88 16.73 22.02
N LEU A 178 21.05 15.69 21.20
CA LEU A 178 22.23 15.47 20.36
C LEU A 178 22.42 16.61 19.38
N LYS A 179 21.36 17.06 18.69
CA LYS A 179 21.41 18.26 17.83
C LYS A 179 21.83 19.50 18.62
N ALA A 180 21.29 19.71 19.82
CA ALA A 180 21.67 20.84 20.67
C ALA A 180 23.13 20.76 21.15
N THR A 181 23.63 19.56 21.47
CA THR A 181 25.02 19.32 21.85
C THR A 181 25.95 19.50 20.65
N VAL A 182 25.57 19.06 19.45
CA VAL A 182 26.33 19.28 18.21
C VAL A 182 26.35 20.76 17.85
N VAL A 183 25.22 21.48 17.98
CA VAL A 183 25.17 22.95 17.78
C VAL A 183 26.04 23.68 18.81
N ARG A 184 26.03 23.25 20.09
CA ARG A 184 26.93 23.84 21.10
C ARG A 184 28.40 23.51 20.84
N ALA A 185 28.71 22.28 20.44
CA ALA A 185 30.07 21.84 20.12
C ALA A 185 30.63 22.58 18.90
N THR A 186 29.83 22.73 17.84
CA THR A 186 30.20 23.50 16.63
C THR A 186 30.23 25.00 16.89
N ALA A 187 29.35 25.55 17.75
CA ALA A 187 29.43 26.95 18.19
C ALA A 187 30.63 27.22 19.10
N SER A 188 31.08 26.25 19.90
CA SER A 188 32.30 26.37 20.71
C SER A 188 33.59 26.29 19.89
N ASP A 189 33.56 25.66 18.71
CA ASP A 189 34.69 25.69 17.76
C ASP A 189 34.76 27.01 16.96
N VAL A 190 33.63 27.69 16.76
CA VAL A 190 33.61 29.04 16.16
C VAL A 190 34.17 30.10 17.12
N ASN A 191 34.12 29.87 18.43
CA ASN A 191 34.59 30.84 19.44
C ASN A 191 36.10 30.81 19.75
N LYS A 192 36.90 29.96 19.08
CA LYS A 192 38.38 29.99 19.22
C LYS A 192 39.11 30.82 18.17
N LYS A 193 38.41 31.42 17.19
CA LYS A 193 39.01 32.39 16.27
C LYS A 193 38.42 33.79 16.48
N LYS A 194 39.20 34.60 17.19
CA LYS A 194 39.16 36.07 17.28
C LYS A 194 37.79 36.68 17.61
N VAL A 195 37.72 37.15 18.86
CA VAL A 195 36.91 38.28 19.28
C VAL A 195 37.01 39.40 18.23
N GLN A 196 35.93 39.64 17.50
CA GLN A 196 35.70 40.88 16.80
C GLN A 196 34.44 41.49 17.41
N GLN A 197 34.65 42.56 18.17
CA GLN A 197 33.62 43.32 18.86
C GLN A 197 32.52 43.73 17.89
N SER A 198 31.27 43.48 18.28
CA SER A 198 30.09 44.07 17.66
C SER A 198 30.17 45.61 17.78
N PRO A 199 29.85 46.37 16.70
CA PRO A 199 29.85 47.82 16.79
C PRO A 199 28.71 48.27 17.72
N GLN A 200 29.07 48.94 18.81
CA GLN A 200 28.12 49.61 19.68
C GLN A 200 27.38 50.69 18.88
N LYS A 201 26.05 50.65 18.91
CA LYS A 201 25.19 51.71 18.36
C LYS A 201 25.57 53.05 18.98
N ALA A 202 25.95 54.01 18.12
CA ALA A 202 26.10 55.40 18.50
C ALA A 202 24.78 55.95 19.06
N ARG A 203 24.86 56.71 20.16
CA ARG A 203 23.73 57.48 20.71
C ARG A 203 23.21 58.46 19.64
N PRO A 204 21.89 58.53 19.38
CA PRO A 204 21.35 59.59 18.55
C PRO A 204 21.51 60.95 19.25
N LEU A 205 21.88 61.98 18.47
CA LEU A 205 21.90 63.37 18.92
C LEU A 205 20.48 63.83 19.34
N PRO A 206 20.35 64.70 20.36
CA PRO A 206 19.07 65.18 20.82
C PRO A 206 18.47 66.15 19.80
N GLY A 207 17.25 65.88 19.32
CA GLY A 207 16.44 66.85 18.56
C GLY A 207 15.82 66.37 17.25
N ALA A 208 16.14 65.18 16.73
CA ALA A 208 15.49 64.67 15.51
C ALA A 208 14.24 63.83 15.84
N SER A 209 13.24 64.50 16.43
CA SER A 209 11.87 64.00 16.53
C SER A 209 11.09 64.56 15.35
N GLN A 210 10.66 63.71 14.42
CA GLN A 210 9.38 63.77 13.71
C GLN A 210 9.38 62.81 12.52
N LEU A 211 8.72 61.66 12.70
CA LEU A 211 7.62 61.17 11.85
C LEU A 211 7.37 59.68 12.19
N GLN A 212 6.53 59.52 13.21
CA GLN A 212 5.31 58.72 13.27
C GLN A 212 5.24 57.24 12.82
N PRO A 213 4.28 56.50 13.42
CA PRO A 213 4.46 55.15 13.90
C PRO A 213 3.74 54.12 13.02
N ASN A 214 4.22 52.87 13.05
CA ASN A 214 3.39 51.66 13.18
C ASN A 214 4.31 50.44 13.25
N GLN A 215 5.06 50.35 14.35
CA GLN A 215 5.43 49.05 14.89
C GLN A 215 4.83 48.93 16.27
N LYS A 216 4.07 47.85 16.46
CA LYS A 216 3.89 47.00 17.66
C LYS A 216 2.50 46.39 17.54
N SER A 217 2.23 45.15 17.91
CA SER A 217 2.95 44.07 18.60
C SER A 217 1.89 42.99 18.83
N LEU A 218 2.29 41.84 19.39
CA LEU A 218 1.49 40.68 19.82
C LEU A 218 1.21 39.69 18.69
N VAL A 219 1.77 38.47 18.65
CA VAL A 219 2.14 37.54 19.74
C VAL A 219 1.09 37.54 20.85
N GLY A 220 -0.03 36.89 20.56
CA GLY A 220 -1.11 36.62 21.50
C GLY A 220 -2.48 36.71 20.84
N ASN A 221 -2.92 35.61 20.21
CA ASN A 221 -4.31 35.25 19.82
C ASN A 221 -4.41 34.58 18.43
N ARG A 222 -3.62 33.53 18.19
CA ARG A 222 -3.86 32.58 17.07
C ARG A 222 -4.87 31.48 17.41
N ARG A 223 -5.85 31.77 18.29
CA ARG A 223 -6.99 30.88 18.51
C ARG A 223 -8.25 31.69 18.77
N LYS A 224 -9.25 31.40 17.93
CA LYS A 224 -10.68 31.74 17.96
C LYS A 224 -11.10 32.82 16.96
N VAL A 225 -12.21 32.46 16.31
CA VAL A 225 -13.11 33.26 15.46
C VAL A 225 -12.81 33.15 13.96
N VAL A 226 -13.66 32.59 13.10
CA VAL A 226 -14.97 31.90 13.25
C VAL A 226 -15.20 31.09 11.95
N GLU A 227 -15.93 29.99 12.09
CA GLU A 227 -16.57 29.23 11.01
C GLU A 227 -17.45 30.14 10.13
N ASP A 228 -17.31 30.12 8.80
CA ASP A 228 -18.44 30.28 7.86
C ASP A 228 -17.96 30.27 6.41
N GLU A 229 -17.76 29.07 5.85
CA GLU A 229 -17.86 28.87 4.39
C GLU A 229 -18.64 27.56 4.14
N PHE A 230 -19.88 27.53 4.65
CA PHE A 230 -20.90 26.55 4.24
C PHE A 230 -22.30 27.17 4.33
N ALA A 231 -22.65 28.07 3.39
CA ALA A 231 -24.02 28.25 2.90
C ALA A 231 -24.12 29.34 1.81
N GLY A 232 -24.51 28.91 0.61
CA GLY A 232 -25.72 29.43 -0.04
C GLY A 232 -25.67 30.78 -0.76
N SER A 233 -25.58 30.72 -2.09
CA SER A 233 -26.50 31.40 -3.03
C SER A 233 -26.30 30.71 -4.38
N SER A 234 -27.15 29.82 -4.89
CA SER A 234 -28.58 29.92 -5.28
C SER A 234 -28.89 31.03 -6.27
N SER A 235 -29.65 30.64 -7.30
CA SER A 235 -30.35 31.41 -8.34
C SER A 235 -29.49 31.98 -9.47
N ASP A 236 -29.93 32.02 -10.72
CA ASP A 236 -30.89 31.30 -11.58
C ASP A 236 -30.83 32.08 -12.92
N GLU A 237 -31.19 31.43 -14.03
CA GLU A 237 -31.64 32.03 -15.31
C GLU A 237 -30.65 32.88 -16.15
N ASP A 238 -30.13 32.28 -17.23
CA ASP A 238 -30.53 32.55 -18.63
C ASP A 238 -30.03 31.43 -19.58
#